data_AF-A0A7J5BTA2-F1
#
_entry.id   AF-A0A7J5BTA2-F1
#
_cell.length_a   1.000
_cell.length_b   1.000
_cell.length_c   1.000
_cell.angle_alpha   90.00
_cell.angle_beta   90.00
_cell.angle_gamma   90.00
#
_symmetry.space_group_name_H-M   'P 1'
#
loop_
_entity.id
_entity.type
_entity.pdbx_description
1 polymer ?
#
loop_
_entity_poly.entity_id
_entity_poly.type
_entity_poly.pdbx_seq_one_letter_code
_entity_poly.pdbx_strand_id
1 'polypeptide(L)'
;MRNRFIQTGAAAAVALAAVLSLSACSTAQSKDDACTQLRNIDGSDIQTPSASEVRSGAAKDALSDVASTLENAASGISNEEVKPLVDDAATSARGVSDYYSENFANGIDTSVTDVEAAKQLQTKATEFSDKTKDFTDKLKTLRDTCGL
;
A
#
# COMPACT_ATOMS: atom_id res chain seq x y z
N MET A 1 -13.26 50.23 -50.38
CA MET A 1 -11.80 50.44 -50.27
C MET A 1 -11.14 49.07 -50.10
N ARG A 2 -10.05 48.85 -50.86
CA ARG A 2 -9.01 47.78 -50.82
C ARG A 2 -9.09 46.81 -49.63
N ASN A 3 -9.30 45.50 -49.79
CA ASN A 3 -8.46 44.46 -50.43
C ASN A 3 -7.10 44.24 -49.73
N ARG A 4 -6.97 43.12 -48.99
CA ARG A 4 -5.88 42.12 -49.03
C ARG A 4 -6.21 41.00 -48.03
N PHE A 5 -6.54 39.76 -48.43
CA PHE A 5 -5.63 38.70 -48.93
C PHE A 5 -4.45 38.51 -47.95
N ILE A 6 -4.24 37.34 -47.34
CA ILE A 6 -3.61 36.19 -48.01
C ILE A 6 -3.54 34.95 -47.08
N GLN A 7 -3.86 33.78 -47.67
CA GLN A 7 -3.31 32.41 -47.49
C GLN A 7 -3.32 31.76 -46.09
N THR A 8 -3.52 30.45 -45.90
CA THR A 8 -3.59 29.19 -46.70
C THR A 8 -3.84 28.10 -45.64
N GLY A 9 -4.46 26.93 -45.84
CA GLY A 9 -5.05 26.20 -46.96
C GLY A 9 -5.89 25.07 -46.32
N ALA A 10 -7.08 24.76 -46.83
CA ALA A 10 -7.34 23.64 -47.76
C ALA A 10 -6.84 22.28 -47.22
N ALA A 11 -7.76 21.45 -46.72
CA ALA A 11 -8.33 20.28 -47.42
C ALA A 11 -7.42 19.05 -47.29
N ALA A 12 -7.84 17.80 -47.11
CA ALA A 12 -9.10 17.12 -47.34
C ALA A 12 -9.13 15.82 -46.51
N ALA A 13 -10.31 15.23 -46.41
CA ALA A 13 -10.61 13.94 -45.80
C ALA A 13 -9.77 12.77 -46.35
N VAL A 14 -9.41 11.81 -45.50
CA VAL A 14 -9.31 10.38 -45.83
C VAL A 14 -9.64 9.56 -44.58
N ALA A 15 -10.69 8.74 -44.68
CA ALA A 15 -11.01 7.71 -43.71
C ALA A 15 -9.94 6.60 -43.74
N LEU A 16 -9.45 6.19 -42.58
CA LEU A 16 -8.84 4.88 -42.39
C LEU A 16 -9.77 4.04 -41.52
N ALA A 17 -10.57 3.21 -42.17
CA ALA A 17 -11.08 1.99 -41.59
C ALA A 17 -9.94 0.96 -41.56
N ALA A 18 -9.63 0.38 -40.40
CA ALA A 18 -9.22 -1.02 -40.26
C ALA A 18 -8.86 -1.32 -38.79
N VAL A 19 -9.77 -2.04 -38.12
CA VAL A 19 -9.49 -3.25 -37.36
C VAL A 19 -8.15 -3.30 -36.61
N LEU A 20 -8.21 -2.98 -35.31
CA LEU A 20 -7.52 -3.78 -34.30
C LEU A 20 -8.57 -4.29 -33.32
N SER A 21 -9.09 -5.46 -33.65
CA SER A 21 -9.69 -6.38 -32.70
C SER A 21 -8.63 -6.79 -31.67
N LEU A 22 -8.33 -5.96 -30.67
CA LEU A 22 -7.52 -6.36 -29.52
C LEU A 22 -8.17 -5.85 -28.23
N SER A 23 -8.75 -6.82 -27.51
CA SER A 23 -8.85 -6.93 -26.05
C SER A 23 -9.36 -5.72 -25.29
N ALA A 24 -10.51 -5.88 -24.61
CA ALA A 24 -10.81 -5.30 -23.30
C ALA A 24 -9.81 -4.22 -22.83
N CYS A 25 -9.87 -3.03 -23.40
CA CYS A 25 -9.07 -1.91 -22.94
C CYS A 25 -9.83 -1.35 -21.74
N SER A 26 -9.75 -2.05 -20.60
CA SER A 26 -10.01 -1.42 -19.32
C SER A 26 -9.12 -0.20 -19.32
N THR A 27 -9.73 0.98 -19.34
CA THR A 27 -9.04 2.26 -19.24
C THR A 27 -8.02 2.12 -18.11
N ALA A 28 -6.73 2.01 -18.46
CA ALA A 28 -5.71 1.72 -17.47
C ALA A 28 -5.78 2.84 -16.42
N GLN A 29 -5.94 2.45 -15.16
CA GLN A 29 -6.10 3.42 -14.08
C GLN A 29 -4.88 4.35 -14.06
N SER A 30 -5.13 5.66 -14.07
CA SER A 30 -4.05 6.64 -13.98
C SER A 30 -3.36 6.55 -12.61
N LYS A 31 -2.11 7.01 -12.54
CA LYS A 31 -1.38 7.07 -11.26
C LYS A 31 -2.09 7.97 -10.26
N ASP A 32 -2.60 9.13 -10.73
CA ASP A 32 -3.30 10.09 -9.89
C ASP A 32 -4.61 9.52 -9.34
N ASP A 33 -5.36 8.76 -10.14
CA ASP A 33 -6.58 8.08 -9.66
C ASP A 33 -6.25 6.98 -8.65
N ALA A 34 -5.17 6.22 -8.88
CA ALA A 34 -4.68 5.21 -7.94
C ALA A 34 -4.29 5.82 -6.59
N CYS A 35 -3.51 6.91 -6.63
CA CYS A 35 -3.07 7.63 -5.45
C CYS A 35 -4.22 8.37 -4.76
N THR A 36 -5.23 8.84 -5.50
CA THR A 36 -6.45 9.42 -4.92
C THR A 36 -7.27 8.37 -4.18
N GLN A 37 -7.39 7.16 -4.73
CA GLN A 37 -8.02 6.05 -4.00
C GLN A 37 -7.28 5.74 -2.69
N LEU A 38 -5.95 5.77 -2.70
CA LEU A 38 -5.15 5.60 -1.48
C LEU A 38 -5.31 6.74 -0.48
N ARG A 39 -5.49 7.99 -0.92
CA ARG A 39 -5.79 9.14 -0.02
C ARG A 39 -7.14 9.00 0.67
N ASN A 40 -8.11 8.43 -0.03
CA ASN A 40 -9.47 8.27 0.46
C ASN A 40 -9.60 7.09 1.44
N ILE A 41 -8.60 6.20 1.45
CA ILE A 41 -8.37 5.29 2.57
C ILE A 41 -7.75 6.16 3.65
N ASP A 42 -8.52 6.45 4.70
CA ASP A 42 -8.16 7.41 5.72
C ASP A 42 -6.76 7.09 6.24
N GLY A 43 -5.77 7.94 5.99
CA GLY A 43 -4.39 7.70 6.44
C GLY A 43 -4.27 7.61 7.96
N SER A 44 -5.32 8.03 8.66
CA SER A 44 -5.58 7.82 10.09
C SER A 44 -5.75 6.35 10.48
N ASP A 45 -6.22 5.50 9.56
CA ASP A 45 -6.53 4.08 9.80
C ASP A 45 -5.28 3.19 9.70
N ILE A 46 -4.21 3.68 9.06
CA ILE A 46 -2.91 3.00 8.98
C ILE A 46 -2.01 3.49 10.12
N GLN A 47 -2.44 3.26 11.36
CA GLN A 47 -1.61 3.49 12.54
C GLN A 47 -0.99 2.18 13.02
N THR A 48 0.34 2.15 13.09
CA THR A 48 1.02 1.08 13.80
C THR A 48 0.71 1.20 15.29
N PRO A 49 0.39 0.08 15.97
CA PRO A 49 0.05 0.12 17.39
C PRO A 49 1.24 0.59 18.22
N SER A 50 0.94 1.25 19.33
CA SER A 50 1.93 1.70 20.30
C SER A 50 2.62 0.52 21.00
N ALA A 51 3.81 0.77 21.55
CA ALA A 51 4.54 -0.24 22.32
C ALA A 51 3.74 -0.79 23.53
N SER A 52 2.79 -0.03 24.05
CA SER A 52 1.91 -0.45 25.16
C SER A 52 0.81 -1.40 24.70
N GLU A 53 0.24 -1.16 23.51
CA GLU A 53 -0.74 -2.07 22.88
C GLU A 53 -0.08 -3.39 22.48
N VAL A 54 1.14 -3.32 21.94
CA VAL A 54 1.96 -4.50 21.62
C VAL A 54 2.22 -5.33 22.88
N ARG A 55 2.53 -4.70 24.02
CA ARG A 55 2.77 -5.41 25.28
C ARG A 55 1.51 -6.04 25.89
N SER A 56 0.35 -5.38 25.75
CA SER A 56 -0.90 -5.82 26.38
C SER A 56 -1.70 -6.84 25.58
N GLY A 57 -1.28 -7.17 24.35
CA GLY A 57 -2.04 -8.05 23.45
C GLY A 57 -3.02 -7.28 22.54
N ALA A 58 -3.28 -6.00 22.85
CA ALA A 58 -4.26 -5.17 22.15
C ALA A 58 -3.84 -4.79 20.72
N ALA A 59 -2.58 -5.00 20.35
CA ALA A 59 -2.08 -4.71 19.01
C ALA A 59 -2.57 -5.68 17.92
N LYS A 60 -3.11 -6.85 18.29
CA LYS A 60 -3.52 -7.88 17.32
C LYS A 60 -4.57 -7.36 16.34
N ASP A 61 -5.64 -6.79 16.86
CA ASP A 61 -6.77 -6.35 16.03
C ASP A 61 -6.36 -5.16 15.16
N ALA A 62 -5.62 -4.20 15.74
CA ALA A 62 -5.07 -3.06 14.99
C ALA A 62 -4.17 -3.49 13.81
N LEU A 63 -3.25 -4.45 14.01
CA LEU A 63 -2.39 -4.94 12.93
C LEU A 63 -3.18 -5.68 11.84
N SER A 64 -4.19 -6.43 12.25
CA SER A 64 -5.09 -7.15 11.33
C SER A 64 -5.92 -6.18 10.47
N ASP A 65 -6.42 -5.10 11.08
CA ASP A 65 -7.22 -4.07 10.39
C ASP A 65 -6.36 -3.29 9.39
N VAL A 66 -5.13 -2.94 9.77
CA VAL A 66 -4.15 -2.30 8.87
C VAL A 66 -3.86 -3.18 7.65
N ALA A 67 -3.59 -4.47 7.86
CA ALA A 67 -3.34 -5.40 6.76
C ALA A 67 -4.56 -5.53 5.83
N SER A 68 -5.75 -5.70 6.40
CA SER A 68 -7.00 -5.82 5.65
C SER A 68 -7.31 -4.55 4.85
N THR A 69 -7.02 -3.38 5.41
CA THR A 69 -7.21 -2.09 4.74
C THR A 69 -6.32 -1.96 3.51
N LEU A 70 -5.05 -2.36 3.61
CA LEU A 70 -4.12 -2.35 2.48
C LEU A 70 -4.47 -3.41 1.43
N GLU A 71 -4.92 -4.60 1.83
CA GLU A 71 -5.40 -5.64 0.90
C GLU A 71 -6.65 -5.17 0.14
N ASN A 72 -7.58 -4.50 0.83
CA ASN A 72 -8.75 -3.91 0.18
C ASN A 72 -8.33 -2.80 -0.79
N ALA A 73 -7.37 -1.94 -0.43
CA ALA A 73 -6.77 -0.96 -1.32
C ALA A 73 -6.18 -1.60 -2.58
N ALA A 74 -5.39 -2.66 -2.39
CA ALA A 74 -4.71 -3.42 -3.42
C ALA A 74 -5.67 -3.97 -4.48
N SER A 75 -6.86 -4.39 -4.02
CA SER A 75 -7.90 -4.96 -4.89
C SER A 75 -8.53 -3.92 -5.84
N GLY A 76 -8.59 -2.66 -5.42
CA GLY A 76 -9.13 -1.55 -6.22
C GLY A 76 -8.11 -0.93 -7.17
N ILE A 77 -6.82 -1.12 -6.92
CA ILE A 77 -5.74 -0.50 -7.69
C ILE A 77 -5.27 -1.40 -8.82
N SER A 78 -5.40 -0.91 -10.05
CA SER A 78 -4.92 -1.58 -11.27
C SER A 78 -3.73 -0.88 -11.95
N ASN A 79 -3.31 0.27 -11.43
CA ASN A 79 -2.17 1.01 -11.98
C ASN A 79 -0.86 0.24 -11.77
N GLU A 80 -0.09 0.01 -12.85
CA GLU A 80 1.11 -0.85 -12.83
C GLU A 80 2.27 -0.31 -11.98
N GLU A 81 2.32 1.00 -11.70
CA GLU A 81 3.36 1.58 -10.83
C GLU A 81 2.96 1.52 -9.36
N VAL A 82 1.69 1.80 -9.05
CA VAL A 82 1.20 1.91 -7.67
C VAL A 82 0.79 0.55 -7.10
N LYS A 83 0.21 -0.33 -7.93
CA LYS A 83 -0.23 -1.67 -7.54
C LYS A 83 0.89 -2.48 -6.84
N PRO A 84 2.09 -2.64 -7.42
CA PRO A 84 3.12 -3.45 -6.76
C PRO A 84 3.56 -2.88 -5.41
N LEU A 85 3.54 -1.55 -5.23
CA LEU A 85 3.88 -0.91 -3.96
C LEU A 85 2.82 -1.17 -2.89
N VAL A 86 1.55 -1.11 -3.27
CA VAL A 86 0.43 -1.42 -2.38
C VAL A 86 0.39 -2.90 -2.03
N ASP A 87 0.55 -3.79 -3.02
CA ASP A 87 0.59 -5.24 -2.83
C ASP A 87 1.74 -5.63 -1.86
N ASP A 88 2.92 -5.00 -1.99
CA ASP A 88 4.08 -5.25 -1.12
C ASP A 88 3.86 -4.69 0.30
N ALA A 89 3.28 -3.50 0.44
CA ALA A 89 2.91 -2.94 1.74
C ALA A 89 1.85 -3.80 2.45
N ALA A 90 0.83 -4.27 1.73
CA ALA A 90 -0.20 -5.18 2.25
C ALA A 90 0.40 -6.51 2.71
N THR A 91 1.27 -7.11 1.89
CA THR A 91 1.98 -8.36 2.24
C THR A 91 2.84 -8.19 3.47
N SER A 92 3.58 -7.08 3.60
CA SER A 92 4.40 -6.79 4.77
C SER A 92 3.54 -6.56 6.03
N ALA A 93 2.45 -5.80 5.92
CA ALA A 93 1.49 -5.60 7.01
C ALA A 93 0.94 -6.93 7.54
N ARG A 94 0.53 -7.81 6.63
CA ARG A 94 0.05 -9.16 6.98
C ARG A 94 1.13 -9.97 7.67
N GLY A 95 2.37 -9.92 7.18
CA GLY A 95 3.51 -10.57 7.81
C GLY A 95 3.82 -10.07 9.23
N VAL A 96 3.58 -8.78 9.53
CA VAL A 96 3.68 -8.23 10.90
C VAL A 96 2.54 -8.76 11.77
N SER A 97 1.31 -8.72 11.27
CA SER A 97 0.10 -9.20 11.97
C SER A 97 0.18 -10.68 12.33
N ASP A 98 0.56 -11.52 11.36
CA ASP A 98 0.69 -12.97 11.54
C ASP A 98 1.80 -13.27 12.56
N TYR A 99 2.96 -12.62 12.43
CA TYR A 99 4.05 -12.81 13.38
C TYR A 99 3.67 -12.40 14.81
N TYR A 100 2.96 -11.28 14.97
CA TYR A 100 2.44 -10.85 16.27
C TYR A 100 1.45 -11.87 16.84
N SER A 101 0.52 -12.36 16.01
CA SER A 101 -0.48 -13.34 16.45
C SER A 101 0.16 -14.67 16.87
N GLU A 102 1.19 -15.13 16.16
CA GLU A 102 1.89 -16.38 16.46
C GLU A 102 2.76 -16.29 17.73
N ASN A 103 3.32 -15.11 18.03
CA ASN A 103 4.35 -14.97 19.07
C ASN A 103 3.92 -14.16 20.29
N PHE A 104 2.93 -13.28 20.15
CA PHE A 104 2.57 -12.24 21.13
C PHE A 104 1.06 -12.03 21.28
N ALA A 105 0.19 -12.90 20.76
CA ALA A 105 -1.27 -12.72 20.83
C ALA A 105 -1.82 -12.53 22.25
N ASN A 106 -1.11 -13.02 23.27
CA ASN A 106 -1.48 -12.86 24.68
C ASN A 106 -0.70 -11.73 25.39
N GLY A 107 -0.04 -10.86 24.63
CA GLY A 107 0.90 -9.86 25.12
C GLY A 107 2.32 -10.40 25.31
N ILE A 108 3.21 -9.50 25.72
CA ILE A 108 4.61 -9.83 26.04
C ILE A 108 4.70 -10.11 27.54
N ASP A 109 5.03 -11.35 27.92
CA ASP A 109 5.34 -11.69 29.31
C ASP A 109 6.68 -11.08 29.70
N THR A 110 6.65 -10.00 30.49
CA THR A 110 7.85 -9.34 31.00
C THR A 110 8.35 -9.92 32.33
N SER A 111 7.68 -10.94 32.86
CA SER A 111 8.03 -11.57 34.15
C SER A 111 8.93 -12.80 34.00
N VAL A 112 9.46 -13.03 32.80
CA VAL A 112 10.35 -14.14 32.49
C VAL A 112 11.64 -14.06 33.31
N THR A 113 11.81 -15.01 34.23
CA THR A 113 13.02 -15.13 35.08
C THR A 113 14.04 -16.14 34.54
N ASP A 114 13.63 -16.98 33.58
CA ASP A 114 14.50 -17.95 32.93
C ASP A 114 15.34 -17.29 31.83
N VAL A 115 16.65 -17.55 31.83
CA VAL A 115 17.60 -16.88 30.92
C VAL A 115 17.38 -17.30 29.47
N GLU A 116 17.04 -18.56 29.20
CA GLU A 116 16.81 -19.03 27.84
C GLU A 116 15.49 -18.50 27.29
N ALA A 117 14.43 -18.49 28.10
CA ALA A 117 13.17 -17.85 27.75
C ALA A 117 13.34 -16.33 27.53
N ALA A 118 14.17 -15.64 28.32
CA ALA A 118 14.46 -14.22 28.13
C ALA A 118 15.19 -13.95 26.81
N LYS A 119 16.16 -14.80 26.43
CA LYS A 119 16.82 -14.73 25.11
C LYS A 119 15.84 -14.95 23.97
N GLN A 120 14.97 -15.97 24.07
CA GLN A 120 13.96 -16.22 23.05
C GLN A 120 13.00 -15.04 22.89
N LEU A 121 12.57 -14.44 24.00
CA LEU A 121 11.73 -13.26 23.96
C LEU A 121 12.43 -12.08 23.26
N GLN A 122 13.71 -11.85 23.57
CA GLN A 122 14.52 -10.82 22.92
C GLN A 122 14.64 -11.05 21.41
N THR A 123 14.91 -12.29 20.99
CA THR A 123 14.97 -12.66 19.56
C THR A 123 13.64 -12.34 18.88
N LYS A 124 12.52 -12.80 19.46
CA LYS A 124 11.19 -12.56 18.88
C LYS A 124 10.84 -11.08 18.80
N ALA A 125 11.17 -10.31 19.84
CA ALA A 125 10.94 -8.86 19.84
C ALA A 125 11.77 -8.15 18.77
N THR A 126 13.00 -8.62 18.52
CA THR A 126 13.88 -8.09 17.46
C THR A 126 13.30 -8.39 16.08
N GLU A 127 12.91 -9.63 15.82
CA GLU A 127 12.28 -10.03 14.55
C GLU A 127 10.97 -9.27 14.29
N PHE A 128 10.14 -9.06 15.32
CA PHE A 128 8.95 -8.22 15.21
C PHE A 128 9.28 -6.76 14.89
N SER A 129 10.29 -6.20 15.54
CA SER A 129 10.78 -4.85 15.26
C SER A 129 11.26 -4.72 13.82
N ASP A 130 12.03 -5.68 13.32
CA ASP A 130 12.56 -5.68 11.95
C ASP A 130 11.44 -5.77 10.91
N LYS A 131 10.44 -6.64 11.12
CA LYS A 131 9.25 -6.73 10.27
C LYS A 131 8.44 -5.43 10.28
N THR A 132 8.24 -4.84 11.46
CA THR A 132 7.52 -3.57 11.60
C THR A 132 8.26 -2.44 10.89
N LYS A 133 9.60 -2.46 10.93
CA LYS A 133 10.44 -1.52 10.19
C LYS A 133 10.30 -1.70 8.68
N ASP A 134 10.39 -2.92 8.16
CA ASP A 134 10.17 -3.22 6.74
C ASP A 134 8.81 -2.69 6.26
N PHE A 135 7.76 -3.00 7.01
CA PHE A 135 6.41 -2.50 6.74
C PHE A 135 6.35 -0.97 6.70
N THR A 136 6.95 -0.31 7.69
CA THR A 136 6.97 1.16 7.78
C THR A 136 7.73 1.78 6.61
N ASP A 137 8.85 1.20 6.20
CA ASP A 137 9.66 1.67 5.08
C ASP A 137 8.90 1.50 3.73
N LYS A 138 8.12 0.42 3.57
CA LYS A 138 7.24 0.20 2.41
C LYS A 138 6.07 1.19 2.37
N LEU A 139 5.41 1.41 3.50
CA LEU A 139 4.38 2.44 3.63
C LEU A 139 4.90 3.83 3.29
N LYS A 140 6.12 4.15 3.74
CA LYS A 140 6.77 5.42 3.40
C LYS A 140 7.00 5.52 1.89
N THR A 141 7.55 4.48 1.27
CA THR A 141 7.78 4.45 -0.18
C THR A 141 6.47 4.64 -0.97
N LEU A 142 5.39 4.00 -0.52
CA LEU A 142 4.06 4.18 -1.09
C LEU A 142 3.56 5.63 -0.95
N ARG A 143 3.69 6.22 0.24
CA ARG A 143 3.31 7.62 0.48
C ARG A 143 4.11 8.59 -0.37
N ASP A 144 5.43 8.44 -0.41
CA ASP A 144 6.32 9.28 -1.21
C ASP A 144 5.97 9.19 -2.70
N THR A 145 5.60 8.00 -3.19
CA THR A 145 5.16 7.80 -4.58
C THR A 145 3.84 8.51 -4.91
N CYS A 146 2.93 8.58 -3.93
CA CYS A 146 1.61 9.17 -4.09
C CYS A 146 1.46 10.60 -3.54
N GLY A 147 2.56 11.19 -3.04
CA GLY A 147 2.59 12.52 -2.43
C GLY A 147 1.64 12.66 -1.23
N LEU A 148 1.54 11.61 -0.42
CA LEU A 148 0.65 11.48 0.74
C LEU A 148 1.28 12.01 2.03
#